data_AF-A0A2V8VXC5-F1
#
_entry.id   AF-A0A2V8VXC5-F1
#
_cell.length_a   1.000
_cell.length_b   1.000
_cell.length_c   1.000
_cell.angle_alpha   90.00
_cell.angle_beta   90.00
_cell.angle_gamma   90.00
#
_symmetry.space_group_name_H-M   'P 1'
#
loop_
_entity.id
_entity.type
_entity.pdbx_description
1 polymer ?
#
loop_
_entity_poly.entity_id
_entity_poly.type
_entity_poly.pdbx_seq_one_letter_code
_entity_poly.pdbx_strand_id
1 'polypeptide(L)' 'MRDHLAIDYGPVSFQNGKTELWLPWYADMYLELHGKRYHHSHTLNNFSLFAVDTSDKIGLPKDVPPEENKRPPASEKP' A
#
# COMPACT_ATOMS: atom_id res chain seq x y z
N MET A 1 34.70 -17.66 5.23
CA MET A 1 33.27 -17.53 5.55
C MET A 1 32.71 -16.37 4.75
N ARG A 2 31.96 -16.65 3.69
CA ARG A 2 31.25 -15.63 2.94
C ARG A 2 29.93 -16.23 2.50
N ASP A 3 29.06 -16.42 3.48
CA ASP A 3 27.65 -16.58 3.18
C ASP A 3 27.21 -15.27 2.54
N HIS A 4 26.69 -15.34 1.32
CA HIS A 4 26.20 -14.15 0.62
C HIS A 4 24.94 -14.48 -0.16
N LEU A 5 24.10 -13.45 -0.24
CA LEU A 5 22.85 -13.46 -0.95
C LEU A 5 22.88 -12.31 -1.95
N ALA A 6 22.75 -12.64 -3.23
CA ALA A 6 22.55 -11.68 -4.31
C ALA A 6 21.09 -11.74 -4.73
N ILE A 7 20.45 -10.59 -4.89
CA ILE A 7 19.06 -10.49 -5.33
C ILE A 7 19.01 -9.50 -6.48
N ASP A 8 18.51 -9.96 -7.62
CA ASP A 8 18.26 -9.11 -8.76
C ASP A 8 16.81 -8.64 -8.75
N TYR A 9 16.63 -7.35 -9.00
CA TYR A 9 15.33 -6.71 -9.09
C TYR A 9 15.06 -6.33 -10.54
N GLY A 10 13.81 -6.46 -10.95
CA GLY A 10 13.37 -6.10 -12.29
C GLY A 10 12.03 -5.38 -12.25
N PRO A 11 11.71 -4.60 -13.30
CA PRO A 11 10.42 -3.97 -13.43
C PRO A 11 9.31 -5.00 -13.66
N VAL A 12 8.22 -4.84 -12.93
CA VAL A 12 6.97 -5.59 -13.09
C VAL A 12 5.86 -4.60 -13.35
N SER A 13 5.25 -4.71 -14.53
CA SER A 13 4.14 -3.86 -14.95
C SER A 13 2.89 -4.20 -14.13
N PHE A 14 2.47 -3.27 -13.29
CA PHE A 14 1.25 -3.42 -12.52
C PHE A 14 0.08 -2.83 -13.30
N GLN A 15 -0.84 -3.71 -13.71
CA GLN A 15 -1.97 -3.35 -14.57
C GLN A 15 -2.91 -2.33 -13.91
N ASN A 16 -3.08 -2.42 -12.59
CA ASN A 16 -4.00 -1.57 -11.86
C ASN A 16 -3.27 -0.30 -11.35
N GLY A 17 -3.32 0.80 -12.11
CA GLY A 17 -2.75 2.08 -11.67
C GLY A 17 -1.46 2.52 -12.39
N LYS A 18 -1.17 1.98 -13.59
CA LYS A 18 -0.06 2.43 -14.47
C LYS A 18 1.28 2.61 -13.73
N THR A 19 1.57 1.72 -12.79
CA THR A 19 2.76 1.80 -11.96
C THR A 19 3.70 0.65 -12.32
N GLU A 20 4.99 0.93 -12.34
CA GLU A 20 6.04 -0.08 -12.50
C GLU A 20 6.63 -0.37 -11.13
N LEU A 21 6.54 -1.63 -10.69
CA LEU A 21 7.06 -2.06 -9.40
C LEU A 21 8.36 -2.83 -9.62
N TRP A 22 9.40 -2.48 -8.87
CA TRP A 22 10.65 -3.22 -8.88
C TRP A 22 10.54 -4.39 -7.91
N LEU A 23 10.38 -5.59 -8.44
CA LEU A 23 10.22 -6.82 -7.66
C LEU A 23 11.44 -7.73 -7.87
N PRO A 24 11.81 -8.52 -6.84
CA PRO A 24 12.90 -9.48 -6.97
C PRO A 24 12.45 -10.60 -7.89
N TRP A 25 13.18 -10.85 -8.97
CA TRP A 25 12.86 -11.95 -9.90
C TRP A 25 13.80 -13.14 -9.77
N TYR A 26 14.94 -12.93 -9.10
CA TYR A 26 16.02 -13.89 -9.01
C TYR A 26 16.83 -13.65 -7.74
N ALA A 27 17.15 -14.72 -7.03
CA ALA A 27 18.00 -14.67 -5.85
C ALA A 27 18.97 -15.85 -5.86
N ASP A 28 20.26 -15.55 -5.68
CA ASP A 28 21.33 -16.54 -5.57
C ASP A 28 21.94 -16.50 -4.17
N MET A 29 21.91 -17.66 -3.51
CA MET A 29 22.42 -17.84 -2.16
C MET A 29 23.57 -18.82 -2.15
N TYR A 30 24.69 -18.39 -1.57
CA TYR A 30 25.86 -19.22 -1.31
C TYR A 30 26.06 -19.33 0.20
N LEU A 31 26.14 -20.56 0.69
CA LEU A 31 26.34 -20.83 2.12
C LEU A 31 27.30 -21.99 2.35
N GLU A 32 28.04 -21.95 3.45
CA GLU A 32 28.90 -23.04 3.90
C GLU A 32 28.38 -23.63 5.21
N LEU A 33 27.81 -24.84 5.17
CA LEU A 33 27.27 -25.54 6.33
C LEU A 33 28.01 -26.86 6.56
N HIS A 34 28.57 -27.05 7.76
CA HIS A 34 29.32 -28.26 8.14
C HIS A 34 30.43 -28.65 7.13
N GLY A 35 31.14 -27.66 6.59
CA GLY A 35 32.19 -27.86 5.59
C GLY A 35 31.69 -28.20 4.18
N LYS A 36 30.38 -28.19 3.95
CA LYS A 36 29.77 -28.36 2.62
C LYS A 36 29.31 -27.01 2.09
N ARG A 37 29.61 -26.75 0.82
CA ARG A 37 29.15 -25.56 0.10
C ARG A 37 27.83 -25.86 -0.58
N TYR A 38 26.87 -24.97 -0.40
CA TYR A 38 25.57 -25.04 -1.03
C TYR A 38 25.37 -23.79 -1.89
N HIS A 39 24.79 -23.99 -3.05
CA HIS A 39 24.36 -22.94 -3.97
C HIS A 39 22.88 -23.16 -4.24
N HIS A 40 22.06 -22.18 -3.89
CA HIS A 40 20.62 -22.23 -4.09
C HIS A 40 20.21 -21.00 -4.92
N SER A 41 19.59 -21.27 -6.06
CA SER A 41 19.02 -20.26 -6.94
C SER A 41 17.50 -20.32 -6.86
N HIS A 42 16.87 -19.15 -6.68
CA HIS A 42 15.42 -19.00 -6.66
C HIS A 42 14.97 -18.10 -7.80
N THR A 43 14.05 -18.57 -8.63
CA THR A 43 13.33 -17.73 -9.60
C THR A 43 11.97 -17.37 -9.02
N LEU A 44 11.70 -16.08 -8.89
CA LEU A 44 10.42 -15.55 -8.43
C LEU A 44 9.65 -15.02 -9.64
N ASN A 45 8.49 -15.58 -9.90
CA ASN A 45 7.64 -15.22 -11.02
C ASN A 45 6.16 -15.23 -10.60
N ASN A 46 5.29 -14.88 -11.53
CA ASN A 46 3.84 -14.99 -11.39
C ASN A 46 3.28 -14.22 -10.18
N PHE A 47 3.72 -12.97 -10.00
CA PHE A 47 3.24 -12.11 -8.94
C PHE A 47 1.73 -11.82 -9.07
N SER A 48 0.96 -12.19 -8.06
CA SER A 48 -0.44 -11.79 -7.92
C SER A 48 -0.53 -10.47 -7.18
N LEU A 49 -0.53 -9.37 -7.94
CA LEU A 49 -0.57 -8.02 -7.41
C LEU A 49 -2.02 -7.51 -7.36
N PHE A 50 -2.38 -6.80 -6.30
CA PHE A 50 -3.68 -6.14 -6.17
C PHE A 50 -3.51 -4.79 -5.47
N ALA A 51 -4.36 -3.83 -5.82
CA ALA A 51 -4.41 -2.52 -5.20
C ALA A 51 -5.81 -2.29 -4.64
N VAL A 52 -5.87 -1.60 -3.51
CA VAL A 52 -7.11 -1.27 -2.82
C VAL A 52 -7.10 0.23 -2.57
N ASP A 53 -8.03 0.93 -3.20
CA ASP A 53 -8.28 2.34 -2.94
C ASP A 53 -9.36 2.47 -1.86
N THR A 54 -9.08 3.18 -0.78
CA THR A 54 -10.08 3.54 0.24
C THR A 54 -10.68 4.89 -0.12
N SER A 55 -11.92 4.89 -0.62
CA SER A 55 -12.67 6.12 -0.91
C SER A 55 -13.75 6.41 0.15
N ASP A 56 -13.46 6.06 1.40
CA ASP A 56 -14.40 6.22 2.50
C ASP A 56 -14.72 7.70 2.71
N LYS A 57 -15.99 8.06 2.47
CA LYS A 57 -16.53 9.38 2.80
C LYS A 57 -17.18 9.29 4.16
N ILE A 58 -16.56 9.91 5.16
CA ILE A 58 -17.18 10.08 6.48
C ILE A 58 -18.35 11.06 6.30
N GLY A 59 -19.58 10.55 6.41
CA GLY A 59 -20.78 11.37 6.43
C GLY A 59 -20.91 12.10 7.78
N LEU A 60 -21.42 13.34 7.76
CA LEU A 60 -21.77 14.02 9.01
C LEU A 60 -22.90 13.25 9.73
N PRO A 61 -22.89 13.20 11.08
CA PRO A 61 -24.00 12.65 11.85
C PRO A 61 -25.33 13.30 11.46
N LYS A 62 -26.38 12.50 11.29
CA LYS A 62 -27.70 12.97 10.81
C LYS A 62 -28.47 13.84 11.81
N ASP A 63 -28.03 13.88 13.06
CA ASP A 63 -28.74 14.52 14.18
C ASP A 63 -27.98 15.72 14.73
N VAL A 64 -27.55 16.66 13.87
CA VAL A 64 -27.21 18.01 14.33
C VAL A 64 -28.49 18.84 14.16
N PRO A 65 -29.22 19.18 15.24
CA PRO A 65 -30.41 20.00 15.13
C PRO A 65 -30.05 21.36 14.52
N PRO A 66 -30.89 21.93 13.63
CA PRO A 66 -30.69 23.30 13.18
C PRO A 66 -30.71 24.22 14.40
N GLU A 67 -29.64 24.98 14.62
CA GLU A 67 -29.63 26.15 15.50
C GLU A 67 -30.63 27.18 14.93
N GLU A 68 -31.90 26.99 15.29
CA GLU A 68 -32.97 27.96 15.11
C GLU A 68 -32.71 29.13 16.05
N ASN A 69 -31.85 30.04 15.62
CA ASN A 69 -31.60 31.30 16.32
C ASN A 69 -32.86 32.18 16.20
N LYS A 70 -33.77 31.98 17.16
CA LYS A 70 -34.95 32.80 17.41
C LYS A 70 -34.53 34.26 17.65
N ARG A 71 -34.57 35.09 16.61
CA ARG A 71 -34.75 36.53 16.78
C ARG A 71 -36.24 36.85 16.62
N PRO A 72 -36.94 37.29 17.67
CA PRO A 72 -38.31 37.78 17.50
C PRO A 72 -38.30 39.10 16.71
N PRO A 73 -39.30 39.34 15.84
CA PRO A 73 -39.49 40.65 15.23
C PRO A 73 -40.20 41.55 16.26
N ALA A 74 -39.50 42.55 16.78
CA ALA A 74 -40.13 43.65 17.50
C ALA A 74 -40.29 44.83 16.54
N SER A 75 -41.51 45.00 16.04
CA SER A 75 -41.97 46.11 15.22
C SER A 75 -41.97 47.44 15.98
N GLU A 76 -41.62 48.50 15.24
CA GLU A 76 -42.10 49.90 15.27
C GLU A 76 -42.15 50.73 16.56
N LYS A 77 -41.27 51.76 16.57
CA LYS A 77 -41.51 53.24 16.63
C LYS A 77 -42.42 53.86 17.71
N PRO A 78 -42.10 55.09 18.18
CA PRO A 78 -42.19 56.33 17.38
C PRO A 78 -40.90 57.16 17.28
#